data_AF-A0A136KNW2-F1
#
_entry.id   AF-A0A136KNW2-F1
#
_cell.length_a   1.000
_cell.length_b   1.000
_cell.length_c   1.000
_cell.angle_alpha   90.00
_cell.angle_beta   90.00
_cell.angle_gamma   90.00
#
_symmetry.space_group_name_H-M   'P 1'
#
loop_
_entity.id
_entity.type
_entity.pdbx_description
1 polymer ?
#
loop_
_entity_poly.entity_id
_entity_poly.type
_entity_poly.pdbx_seq_one_letter_code
_entity_poly.pdbx_strand_id
1 'polypeptide(L)'
;MNKIIPMAHFFKIINGVIKKESSILDIGCGTGSLAIYLASCNHHVLGIDISQKAIQGCEAYAQRMNVEKNTQFLVGTINDLPPSKKI
;
A
#
# COMPACT_ATOMS: atom_id res chain seq x y z
N MET A 1 20.74 -9.68 -17.98
CA MET A 1 19.46 -10.42 -17.95
C MET A 1 18.51 -9.72 -16.98
N ASN A 2 17.68 -8.81 -17.48
CA ASN A 2 16.67 -8.14 -16.65
C ASN A 2 15.54 -9.13 -16.40
N LYS A 3 15.52 -9.76 -15.22
CA LYS A 3 14.36 -10.52 -14.77
C LYS A 3 13.27 -9.51 -14.41
N ILE A 4 12.45 -9.16 -15.40
CA ILE A 4 11.18 -8.48 -15.13
C ILE A 4 10.31 -9.51 -14.42
N ILE A 5 10.16 -9.38 -13.10
CA ILE A 5 9.26 -10.22 -12.33
C ILE A 5 7.85 -9.71 -12.66
N PRO A 6 6.99 -10.52 -13.32
CA PRO A 6 5.62 -10.10 -13.60
C PRO A 6 4.91 -9.78 -12.29
N MET A 7 4.15 -8.69 -12.22
CA MET A 7 3.44 -8.26 -10.99
C MET A 7 2.60 -9.38 -10.37
N ALA A 8 2.05 -10.29 -11.19
CA ALA A 8 1.33 -11.48 -10.73
C ALA A 8 2.18 -12.41 -9.83
N HIS A 9 3.47 -12.58 -10.12
CA HIS A 9 4.37 -13.41 -9.32
C HIS A 9 4.67 -12.75 -7.97
N PHE A 10 4.88 -11.44 -7.97
CA PHE A 10 5.11 -10.66 -6.76
C PHE A 10 3.92 -10.74 -5.80
N PHE A 11 2.70 -10.57 -6.32
CA PHE A 11 1.47 -10.72 -5.53
C PHE A 11 1.26 -12.13 -4.98
N LYS A 12 1.62 -13.16 -5.73
CA LYS A 12 1.57 -14.55 -5.23
C LYS A 12 2.47 -14.75 -4.02
N ILE A 13 3.68 -14.17 -4.02
CA ILE A 13 4.59 -14.24 -2.88
C ILE A 13 3.98 -13.55 -1.68
N ILE A 14 3.50 -12.31 -1.86
CA ILE A 14 2.90 -11.51 -0.79
C ILE A 14 1.73 -12.25 -0.13
N ASN A 15 0.79 -12.75 -0.93
CA ASN A 15 -0.38 -13.49 -0.41
C ASN A 15 0.00 -14.79 0.31
N GLY A 16 1.20 -15.33 0.07
CA GLY A 16 1.72 -16.49 0.78
C GLY A 16 2.34 -16.18 2.15
N VAL A 17 2.68 -14.91 2.43
CA VAL A 17 3.37 -14.51 3.67
C VAL A 17 2.54 -13.61 4.58
N ILE A 18 1.53 -12.91 4.05
CA ILE A 18 0.63 -12.07 4.85
C ILE A 18 -0.58 -12.86 5.34
N LYS A 19 -1.03 -12.57 6.56
CA LYS A 19 -2.28 -13.13 7.08
C LYS A 19 -3.47 -12.44 6.39
N LYS A 20 -4.58 -13.15 6.24
CA LYS A 20 -5.85 -12.56 5.78
C LYS A 20 -6.23 -11.35 6.66
N GLU A 21 -6.82 -10.34 6.04
CA GLU A 21 -7.35 -9.14 6.73
C GLU A 21 -6.32 -8.39 7.58
N SER A 22 -5.04 -8.49 7.23
CA SER A 22 -3.96 -7.75 7.90
C SER A 22 -4.10 -6.23 7.75
N SER A 23 -3.65 -5.51 8.78
CA SER A 23 -3.30 -4.09 8.68
C SER A 23 -1.86 -3.95 8.19
N ILE A 24 -1.66 -3.19 7.12
CA ILE A 24 -0.39 -3.12 6.37
C ILE A 24 0.05 -1.66 6.27
N LEU A 25 1.34 -1.42 6.47
CA LEU A 25 1.99 -0.13 6.22
C LEU A 25 2.85 -0.25 4.96
N ASP A 26 2.59 0.60 3.96
CA ASP A 26 3.33 0.68 2.71
C ASP A 26 4.15 1.98 2.66
N ILE A 27 5.46 1.88 2.92
CA ILE A 27 6.36 3.04 3.02
C ILE A 27 6.99 3.33 1.67
N GLY A 28 6.82 4.56 1.18
CA GLY A 28 7.19 4.93 -0.19
C GLY A 28 6.20 4.33 -1.19
N CYS A 29 4.89 4.45 -0.90
CA CYS A 29 3.85 3.77 -1.67
C CYS A 29 3.73 4.27 -3.12
N GLY A 30 4.40 5.37 -3.48
CA GLY A 30 4.37 5.96 -4.82
C GLY A 30 2.93 6.23 -5.26
N THR A 31 2.56 5.76 -6.44
CA THR A 31 1.19 5.87 -6.98
C THR A 31 0.21 4.80 -6.46
N GLY A 32 0.60 4.03 -5.45
CA GLY A 32 -0.31 3.18 -4.68
C GLY A 32 -0.65 1.83 -5.29
N SER A 33 0.02 1.38 -6.36
CA SER A 33 -0.36 0.15 -7.07
C SER A 33 -0.41 -1.10 -6.16
N LEU A 34 0.54 -1.24 -5.24
CA LEU A 34 0.55 -2.34 -4.27
C LEU A 34 -0.53 -2.14 -3.20
N ALA A 35 -0.62 -0.95 -2.61
CA ALA A 35 -1.64 -0.63 -1.60
C ALA A 35 -3.07 -0.90 -2.10
N ILE A 36 -3.40 -0.47 -3.33
CA ILE A 36 -4.71 -0.71 -3.95
C ILE A 36 -4.95 -2.21 -4.19
N TYR A 37 -3.93 -2.93 -4.67
CA TYR A 37 -4.04 -4.38 -4.86
C TYR A 37 -4.34 -5.10 -3.53
N LEU A 38 -3.58 -4.79 -2.49
CA LEU A 38 -3.75 -5.38 -1.17
C LEU A 38 -5.12 -5.05 -0.57
N ALA A 39 -5.58 -3.81 -0.73
CA ALA A 39 -6.92 -3.41 -0.28
C ALA A 39 -8.05 -4.13 -1.02
N SER A 40 -7.87 -4.41 -2.32
CA SER A 40 -8.81 -5.23 -3.10
C SER A 40 -8.85 -6.69 -2.63
N CYS A 41 -7.80 -7.15 -1.94
CA CYS A 41 -7.72 -8.45 -1.28
C CYS A 41 -8.25 -8.44 0.18
N ASN A 42 -9.02 -7.41 0.56
CA ASN A 42 -9.63 -7.25 1.89
C ASN A 42 -8.61 -6.95 3.02
N HIS A 43 -7.45 -6.37 2.70
CA HIS A 43 -6.52 -5.85 3.70
C HIS A 43 -6.78 -4.36 3.98
N HIS A 44 -6.39 -3.89 5.16
CA HIS A 44 -6.38 -2.46 5.48
C HIS A 44 -4.97 -1.91 5.25
N VAL A 45 -4.81 -0.94 4.36
CA VAL A 45 -3.50 -0.41 3.99
C VAL A 45 -3.38 1.07 4.30
N LEU A 46 -2.33 1.43 5.06
CA LEU A 46 -1.86 2.80 5.20
C LEU A 46 -0.64 2.99 4.28
N GLY A 47 -0.77 3.83 3.26
CA GLY A 47 0.34 4.23 2.39
C GLY A 47 0.92 5.57 2.81
N ILE A 48 2.25 5.69 2.82
CA ILE A 48 2.95 6.96 3.05
C ILE A 48 3.94 7.24 1.91
N ASP A 49 3.94 8.46 1.42
CA ASP A 49 4.89 8.93 0.42
C ASP A 49 5.17 10.43 0.61
N ILE A 50 6.39 10.87 0.31
CA ILE A 50 6.77 12.28 0.44
C ILE A 50 6.08 13.17 -0.61
N SER A 51 5.67 12.58 -1.73
CA SER A 51 5.07 13.31 -2.85
C SER A 51 3.57 13.48 -2.66
N GLN A 52 3.15 14.72 -2.38
CA GLN A 52 1.72 15.07 -2.34
C GLN A 52 0.98 14.70 -3.64
N LYS A 53 1.64 14.87 -4.79
CA LYS A 53 1.07 14.49 -6.09
C LYS A 53 0.82 12.99 -6.19
N ALA A 54 1.71 12.17 -5.62
CA ALA A 54 1.56 10.73 -5.61
C ALA A 54 0.35 10.32 -4.76
N ILE A 55 0.22 10.90 -3.55
CA ILE A 55 -0.91 10.65 -2.64
C ILE A 55 -2.25 11.03 -3.25
N GLN A 56 -2.36 12.18 -3.91
CA GLN A 56 -3.58 12.56 -4.65
C GLN A 56 -3.94 11.53 -5.73
N GLY A 57 -2.93 10.98 -6.41
CA GLY A 57 -3.11 9.88 -7.37
C GLY A 57 -3.61 8.61 -6.71
N CYS A 58 -3.08 8.26 -5.53
CA CYS A 58 -3.51 7.10 -4.75
C CYS A 58 -4.98 7.19 -4.33
N GLU A 59 -5.41 8.34 -3.80
CA GLU A 59 -6.80 8.57 -3.37
C GLU A 59 -7.77 8.45 -4.54
N ALA A 60 -7.45 9.09 -5.67
CA ALA A 60 -8.25 8.97 -6.89
C ALA A 60 -8.27 7.52 -7.42
N TYR A 61 -7.14 6.79 -7.33
CA TYR A 61 -7.08 5.40 -7.75
C TYR A 61 -7.90 4.48 -6.82
N ALA A 62 -7.84 4.69 -5.51
CA ALA A 62 -8.63 3.95 -4.53
C ALA A 62 -10.13 4.09 -4.78
N GLN A 63 -10.60 5.32 -5.00
CA GLN A 63 -12.01 5.59 -5.33
C GLN A 63 -12.44 4.90 -6.63
N ARG A 64 -11.61 4.98 -7.69
CA ARG A 64 -11.90 4.32 -8.98
C ARG A 64 -12.00 2.80 -8.86
N MET A 65 -11.26 2.21 -7.93
CA MET A 65 -11.25 0.77 -7.67
C MET A 65 -12.23 0.35 -6.56
N ASN A 66 -12.97 1.28 -5.96
CA ASN A 66 -13.89 1.06 -4.83
C ASN A 66 -13.23 0.40 -3.60
N VAL A 67 -11.99 0.80 -3.28
CA VAL A 67 -11.23 0.30 -2.13
C VAL A 67 -10.85 1.41 -1.14
N GLU A 68 -11.43 2.60 -1.28
CA GLU A 68 -11.17 3.76 -0.42
C GLU A 68 -11.51 3.51 1.06
N LYS A 69 -12.43 2.58 1.36
CA LYS A 69 -12.73 2.18 2.75
C LYS A 69 -11.63 1.32 3.38
N ASN A 70 -10.80 0.68 2.56
CA ASN A 70 -9.73 -0.21 2.98
C ASN A 70 -8.35 0.45 2.85
N THR A 71 -8.29 1.71 2.43
CA THR A 71 -7.04 2.43 2.21
C THR A 71 -7.05 3.79 2.89
N GLN A 72 -5.88 4.18 3.39
CA GLN A 72 -5.59 5.53 3.83
C GLN A 72 -4.23 5.93 3.29
N PHE A 73 -4.07 7.19 2.91
CA PHE A 73 -2.83 7.70 2.36
C PHE A 73 -2.40 8.97 3.10
N LEU A 74 -1.10 9.09 3.38
CA LEU A 74 -0.52 10.23 4.07
C LEU A 74 0.67 10.79 3.28
N VAL A 75 0.74 12.12 3.21
CA VAL A 75 1.95 12.79 2.75
C VAL A 75 2.91 12.87 3.91
N GLY A 76 4.10 12.30 3.77
CA GLY A 76 5.10 12.34 4.82
C GLY A 76 6.27 11.40 4.60
N THR A 77 7.10 11.31 5.63
CA THR A 77 8.26 10.44 5.72
C THR A 77 8.06 9.40 6.81
N ILE A 78 8.91 8.37 6.81
CA ILE A 78 8.90 7.37 7.88
C ILE A 78 9.11 7.97 9.29
N ASN A 79 9.75 9.14 9.38
CA ASN A 79 9.99 9.82 10.65
C ASN A 79 8.73 10.44 11.25
N ASP A 80 7.70 10.64 10.43
CA ASP A 80 6.41 11.20 10.85
C ASP A 80 5.47 10.13 11.42
N LEU A 81 5.83 8.85 11.25
CA LEU A 81 5.09 7.75 11.85
C LEU A 81 5.36 7.71 13.36
N PRO A 82 4.33 7.45 14.19
CA PRO A 82 4.54 7.30 15.62
C PRO A 82 5.53 6.16 15.87
N PRO A 83 6.41 6.28 16.88
CA PRO A 83 7.30 5.19 17.25
C PRO A 83 6.45 3.95 17.54
N SER A 84 6.88 2.80 17.01
CA SER A 84 6.16 1.55 17.26
C SER A 84 6.05 1.32 18.77
N LYS A 85 4.85 0.96 19.23
CA LYS A 85 4.75 0.35 20.57
C LYS A 85 5.63 -0.88 20.52
N LYS A 86 6.69 -0.91 21.33
CA LYS A 86 7.39 -2.16 21.62
C LYS A 86 6.34 -3.13 22.15
N ILE A 87 6.15 -4.22 21.40
CA ILE A 87 5.33 -5.36 21.80
C ILE A 87 6.06 -6.12 22.89
#